data_AF-A0A3M9YMG3-F1
#
_entry.id   AF-A0A3M9YMG3-F1
#
_cell.length_a   1.000
_cell.length_b   1.000
_cell.length_c   1.000
_cell.angle_alpha   90.00
_cell.angle_beta   90.00
_cell.angle_gamma   90.00
#
_symmetry.space_group_name_H-M   'P 1'
#
loop_
_entity.id
_entity.type
_entity.pdbx_description
1 polymer ?
#
loop_
_entity_poly.entity_id
_entity_poly.type
_entity_poly.pdbx_seq_one_letter_code
_entity_poly.pdbx_strand_id
1 'polypeptide(L)'
;SELDWFDQVISERGDYLSGEEFGRADLTAASLLAPIANLQTEPVRSISEGIRWPVSLASALKHWSKRSSVKWVQQVYATKRGSVRNL
;
A
#
# COMPACT_ATOMS: atom_id res chain seq x y z
N SER A 1 -14.57 9.08 -1.35
CA SER A 1 -13.60 8.67 -2.38
C SER A 1 -13.33 7.18 -2.25
N GLU A 2 -12.71 6.56 -3.24
CA GLU A 2 -12.35 5.13 -3.26
C GLU A 2 -11.44 4.77 -2.08
N LEU A 3 -10.54 5.67 -1.67
CA LEU A 3 -9.69 5.47 -0.49
C LEU A 3 -10.48 5.55 0.82
N ASP A 4 -11.52 6.39 0.92
CA ASP A 4 -12.37 6.44 2.12
C ASP A 4 -13.18 5.14 2.26
N TRP A 5 -13.71 4.63 1.14
CA TRP A 5 -14.36 3.33 1.11
C TRP A 5 -13.40 2.21 1.51
N PHE A 6 -12.17 2.21 0.99
CA PHE A 6 -11.22 1.17 1.31
C PHE A 6 -10.72 1.26 2.76
N ASP A 7 -10.55 2.48 3.31
CA ASP A 7 -10.27 2.69 4.74
C ASP A 7 -11.36 2.06 5.63
N GLN A 8 -12.64 2.19 5.24
CA GLN A 8 -13.76 1.54 5.92
C GLN A 8 -13.69 0.01 5.79
N VAL A 9 -13.46 -0.53 4.59
CA VAL A 9 -13.33 -1.98 4.37
C VAL A 9 -12.25 -2.59 5.26
N ILE A 10 -11.07 -1.95 5.34
CA ILE A 10 -9.98 -2.40 6.21
C ILE A 10 -10.40 -2.37 7.68
N SER A 11 -11.12 -1.33 8.11
CA SER A 11 -11.58 -1.24 9.51
C SER A 11 -12.59 -2.32 9.89
N GLU A 12 -13.42 -2.78 8.96
CA GLU A 12 -14.44 -3.80 9.19
C GLU A 12 -13.89 -5.22 9.07
N ARG A 13 -12.96 -5.45 8.13
CA ARG A 13 -12.44 -6.78 7.79
C ARG A 13 -11.18 -7.18 8.56
N GLY A 14 -10.41 -6.20 9.05
CA GLY A 14 -9.14 -6.45 9.74
C GLY A 14 -8.03 -6.86 8.78
N ASP A 15 -7.44 -8.04 9.00
CA ASP A 15 -6.18 -8.44 8.36
C ASP A 15 -6.32 -8.90 6.91
N TYR A 16 -7.46 -9.50 6.54
CA TYR A 16 -7.70 -10.06 5.20
C TYR A 16 -9.00 -9.56 4.59
N LEU A 17 -8.96 -9.23 3.30
CA LEU A 17 -10.08 -8.67 2.54
C LEU A 17 -11.17 -9.70 2.26
N SER A 18 -10.81 -10.98 2.18
CA SER A 18 -11.74 -12.07 1.89
C SER A 18 -11.26 -13.38 2.51
N GLY A 19 -12.13 -14.00 3.30
CA GLY A 19 -11.80 -15.24 4.02
C GLY A 19 -10.98 -14.97 5.28
N GLU A 20 -10.31 -16.01 5.76
CA GLU A 20 -9.55 -16.00 7.02
C GLU A 20 -8.03 -16.04 6.79
N GLU A 21 -7.58 -16.00 5.54
CA GLU A 21 -6.17 -16.09 5.17
C GLU A 21 -5.84 -15.12 4.03
N PHE A 22 -4.56 -14.76 3.92
CA PHE A 22 -4.07 -13.94 2.83
C PHE A 22 -4.30 -14.62 1.47
N GLY A 23 -5.07 -13.98 0.61
CA GLY A 23 -5.46 -14.53 -0.68
C GLY A 23 -5.23 -13.60 -1.86
N ARG A 24 -5.85 -13.95 -2.98
CA ARG A 24 -5.74 -13.19 -4.24
C ARG A 24 -6.32 -11.79 -4.11
N ALA A 25 -7.41 -11.63 -3.36
CA ALA A 25 -8.02 -10.32 -3.12
C ALA A 25 -7.03 -9.36 -2.43
N ASP A 26 -6.35 -9.84 -1.38
CA ASP A 26 -5.34 -9.06 -0.65
C ASP A 26 -4.17 -8.69 -1.55
N LEU A 27 -3.62 -9.67 -2.27
CA LEU A 27 -2.50 -9.44 -3.18
C LEU A 27 -2.86 -8.42 -4.28
N THR A 28 -4.06 -8.54 -4.86
CA THR A 28 -4.53 -7.62 -5.90
C THR A 28 -4.70 -6.21 -5.37
N ALA A 29 -5.40 -6.03 -4.24
CA ALA A 29 -5.59 -4.72 -3.64
C ALA A 29 -4.26 -4.08 -3.22
N ALA A 30 -3.37 -4.86 -2.59
CA ALA A 30 -2.05 -4.38 -2.19
C ALA A 30 -1.20 -3.97 -3.40
N SER A 31 -1.24 -4.74 -4.49
CA SER A 31 -0.49 -4.42 -5.71
C SER A 31 -0.97 -3.14 -6.38
N LEU A 32 -2.29 -2.91 -6.44
CA LEU A 32 -2.87 -1.67 -7.00
C LEU A 32 -2.44 -0.42 -6.23
N LEU A 33 -2.28 -0.52 -4.91
CA LEU A 33 -1.94 0.61 -4.04
C LEU A 33 -0.46 0.70 -3.68
N ALA A 34 0.35 -0.29 -4.08
CA ALA A 34 1.80 -0.30 -3.85
C ALA A 34 2.51 1.00 -4.29
N PRO A 35 2.13 1.66 -5.41
CA PRO A 35 2.78 2.89 -5.86
C PRO A 35 2.69 4.07 -4.88
N ILE A 36 1.61 4.14 -4.09
CA ILE A 36 1.37 5.22 -3.13
C ILE A 36 1.71 4.82 -1.69
N ALA A 37 1.89 3.51 -1.42
CA ALA A 37 2.22 2.99 -0.08
C ALA A 37 3.72 2.93 0.21
N ASN A 38 4.55 2.64 -0.79
CA ASN A 38 6.00 2.59 -0.67
C ASN A 38 6.65 3.85 -1.28
N LEU A 39 6.40 5.00 -0.66
CA LEU A 39 7.04 6.26 -1.03
C LEU A 39 8.39 6.36 -0.31
N GLN A 40 9.51 6.33 -1.04
CA GLN A 40 10.76 6.83 -0.49
C GLN A 40 10.68 8.35 -0.43
N THR A 41 10.92 8.92 0.76
CA THR A 41 10.62 10.32 0.99
C THR A 41 11.47 11.29 0.20
N GLU A 42 12.67 10.93 -0.29
CA GLU A 42 13.42 11.74 -1.28
C GLU A 42 14.48 10.95 -2.08
N PRO A 43 14.51 11.05 -3.43
CA PRO A 43 13.44 11.62 -4.25
C PRO A 43 12.18 10.76 -4.08
N VAL A 44 10.98 11.35 -4.23
CA VAL A 44 9.70 10.62 -4.17
C VAL A 44 9.67 9.58 -5.29
N ARG A 45 10.21 8.40 -4.98
CA ARG A 45 10.30 7.24 -5.86
C ARG A 45 9.40 6.19 -5.26
N SER A 46 8.41 5.77 -6.04
CA SER A 46 7.81 4.47 -5.76
C SER A 46 8.89 3.42 -6.05
N ILE A 47 9.29 2.69 -5.01
CA ILE A 47 10.24 1.57 -5.13
C ILE A 47 9.69 0.47 -6.04
N SER A 48 8.38 0.51 -6.34
CA SER A 48 7.65 -0.49 -7.09
C SER A 48 7.73 -0.30 -8.61
N GLU A 49 7.88 0.92 -9.13
CA GLU A 49 7.53 1.17 -10.55
C GLU A 49 8.34 2.29 -11.26
N GLY A 50 9.33 2.92 -10.61
CA GLY A 50 10.06 4.03 -11.25
C GLY A 50 9.19 5.26 -11.58
N ILE A 51 7.99 5.34 -11.00
CA ILE A 51 7.05 6.45 -11.16
C ILE A 51 7.64 7.71 -10.54
N ARG A 52 7.67 8.79 -11.33
CA ARG A 52 7.87 10.16 -10.84
C ARG A 52 6.53 10.85 -10.70
N TRP A 53 6.15 11.14 -9.47
CA TRP A 53 4.94 11.89 -9.20
C TRP A 53 5.16 13.40 -9.43
N PRO A 54 4.20 14.11 -10.05
CA PRO A 54 4.22 15.57 -10.09
C PRO A 54 4.30 16.18 -8.69
N VAL A 55 5.04 17.29 -8.53
CA VAL A 55 5.19 18.00 -7.25
C VAL A 55 3.83 18.44 -6.68
N SER A 56 2.87 18.75 -7.55
CA SER A 56 1.49 19.11 -7.15
C SER A 56 0.78 18.00 -6.34
N LEU A 57 1.18 16.74 -6.50
CA LEU A 57 0.61 15.62 -5.76
C LEU A 57 1.29 15.37 -4.41
N ALA A 58 2.40 16.03 -4.08
CA ALA A 58 3.16 15.78 -2.87
C ALA A 58 2.31 15.93 -1.59
N SER A 59 1.44 16.94 -1.55
CA SER A 59 0.53 17.15 -0.40
C SER A 59 -0.48 16.01 -0.26
N ALA A 60 -1.07 15.56 -1.39
CA ALA A 60 -2.02 14.46 -1.40
C ALA A 60 -1.36 13.14 -1.00
N LEU A 61 -0.17 12.85 -1.54
CA LEU A 61 0.63 11.67 -1.18
C LEU A 61 1.02 11.66 0.30
N LYS A 62 1.43 12.81 0.85
CA LYS A 62 1.72 12.98 2.28
C LYS A 62 0.48 12.83 3.15
N HIS A 63 -0.68 13.23 2.66
CA HIS A 63 -1.94 13.02 3.36
C HIS A 63 -2.35 11.53 3.33
N TRP A 64 -2.27 10.88 2.17
CA TRP A 64 -2.62 9.47 1.99
C TRP A 64 -1.69 8.51 2.73
N SER A 65 -0.41 8.84 2.91
CA SER A 65 0.53 8.00 3.67
C SER A 65 0.11 7.76 5.13
N LYS A 66 -0.82 8.57 5.66
CA LYS A 66 -1.35 8.43 7.02
C LYS A 66 -2.58 7.51 7.11
N ARG A 67 -3.20 7.17 5.98
CA ARG A 67 -4.45 6.39 5.90
C ARG A 67 -4.26 4.93 6.29
N SER A 68 -5.31 4.30 6.83
CA SER A 68 -5.28 2.90 7.27
C SER A 68 -5.05 1.95 6.10
N SER A 69 -5.71 2.19 4.96
CA SER A 69 -5.49 1.45 3.71
C SER A 69 -4.02 1.42 3.29
N VAL A 70 -3.36 2.59 3.28
CA VAL A 70 -1.95 2.69 2.90
C VAL A 70 -1.04 1.95 3.89
N LYS A 71 -1.30 2.06 5.19
CA LYS A 71 -0.57 1.31 6.22
C LYS A 71 -0.76 -0.20 6.11
N TRP A 72 -1.98 -0.65 5.80
CA TRP A 72 -2.28 -2.06 5.57
C TRP A 72 -1.45 -2.60 4.40
N VAL A 73 -1.34 -1.85 3.28
CA VAL A 73 -0.47 -2.23 2.15
C VAL A 73 1.00 -2.33 2.58
N GLN A 74 1.49 -1.37 3.36
CA GLN A 74 2.86 -1.41 3.89
C GLN A 74 3.11 -2.69 4.72
N GLN A 75 2.14 -3.07 5.55
CA GLN A 75 2.19 -4.29 6.36
C GLN A 75 2.17 -5.55 5.48
N VAL A 76 1.28 -5.63 4.50
CA VAL A 76 1.25 -6.74 3.53
C VAL A 76 2.63 -6.93 2.88
N TYR A 77 3.25 -5.86 2.38
CA TYR A 77 4.57 -5.96 1.78
C TYR A 77 5.68 -6.26 2.81
N ALA A 78 5.61 -5.73 4.03
CA ALA A 78 6.60 -6.05 5.06
C ALA A 78 6.56 -7.53 5.47
N THR A 79 5.36 -8.12 5.56
CA THR A 79 5.17 -9.53 5.96
C THR A 79 5.42 -10.49 4.80
N LYS A 80 5.05 -10.13 3.56
CA LYS A 80 5.09 -11.04 2.40
C LYS A 80 6.32 -10.87 1.52
N ARG A 81 7.06 -9.76 1.62
CA ARG A 81 8.38 -9.64 1.00
C ARG A 81 9.33 -10.54 1.78
N GLY A 82 9.47 -11.79 1.34
CA GLY A 82 10.41 -12.75 1.91
C GLY A 82 11.80 -12.13 1.97
N SER A 83 12.53 -12.42 3.06
CA SER A 83 13.96 -12.13 3.13
C SER A 83 14.59 -12.83 1.93
N VAL A 84 15.08 -12.06 0.96
CA VAL A 84 15.91 -12.60 -0.12
C VAL A 84 17.17 -13.10 0.57
N ARG A 85 17.21 -14.38 0.93
CA ARG A 85 18.46 -15.07 1.23
C ARG A 85 19.19 -15.12 -0.10
N ASN A 86 20.23 -14.29 -0.22
CA ASN A 86 21.23 -14.43 -1.28
C ASN A 86 21.72 -15.88 -1.24
N LEU A 87 21.37 -16.65 -2.27
CA LEU A 87 22.04 -17.90 -2.63
C LEU A 87 23.12 -17.57 -3.66
#